data_AF-A0A520Z3P6-F1
#
_entry.id   AF-A0A520Z3P6-F1
#
_cell.length_a   1.000
_cell.length_b   1.000
_cell.length_c   1.000
_cell.angle_alpha   90.00
_cell.angle_beta   90.00
_cell.angle_gamma   90.00
#
_symmetry.space_group_name_H-M   'P 1'
#
loop_
_entity.id
_entity.type
_entity.pdbx_description
1 polymer ?
#
loop_
_entity_poly.entity_id
_entity_poly.type
_entity_poly.pdbx_seq_one_letter_code
_entity_poly.pdbx_strand_id
1 'polypeptide(L)' 'MQTANTIIDTNFKFPGQKSVYKGKVREVYNINDDLLVMIATDRLSAF' A
#
# COMPACT_ATOMS: atom_id res chain seq x y z
N MET A 1 -3.74 -10.50 25.38
CA MET A 1 -4.84 -10.60 24.41
C MET A 1 -4.31 -10.12 23.08
N GLN A 2 -4.35 -10.94 22.03
CA GLN A 2 -3.82 -10.56 20.72
C GLN A 2 -4.87 -9.68 20.03
N THR A 3 -4.58 -8.39 19.91
CA THR A 3 -5.38 -7.47 19.10
C THR A 3 -5.25 -7.86 17.64
N ALA A 4 -6.34 -7.88 16.89
CA ALA A 4 -6.29 -8.12 15.45
C ALA A 4 -5.36 -7.11 14.78
N ASN A 5 -4.38 -7.60 14.01
CA ASN A 5 -3.41 -6.76 13.30
C ASN A 5 -3.93 -6.47 11.89
N THR A 6 -4.75 -5.44 11.76
CA THR A 6 -5.27 -4.96 10.47
C THR A 6 -4.41 -3.85 9.89
N ILE A 7 -4.12 -3.94 8.60
CA ILE A 7 -3.39 -2.95 7.81
C ILE A 7 -4.39 -2.07 7.06
N ILE A 8 -4.77 -0.93 7.64
CA ILE A 8 -5.72 0.01 7.01
C ILE A 8 -5.04 1.12 6.19
N ASP A 9 -3.74 1.33 6.37
CA ASP A 9 -2.93 2.31 5.63
C ASP A 9 -1.46 1.89 5.65
N THR A 10 -0.66 2.45 4.72
CA THR A 10 0.77 2.21 4.69
C THR A 10 1.60 3.49 4.50
N ASN A 11 2.83 3.47 5.01
CA ASN A 11 3.79 4.56 4.89
C ASN A 11 5.21 4.03 4.70
N PHE A 12 5.36 3.08 3.77
CA PHE A 12 6.67 2.59 3.39
C PHE A 12 7.45 3.64 2.59
N LYS A 13 8.77 3.58 2.72
CA LYS A 13 9.72 4.40 1.95
C LYS A 13 10.75 3.46 1.33
N PHE A 14 10.56 3.18 0.05
CA PHE A 14 11.49 2.31 -0.68
C PHE A 14 12.63 3.13 -1.31
N PRO A 15 13.85 2.59 -1.39
CA PRO A 15 14.91 3.19 -2.20
C PRO A 15 14.46 3.33 -3.66
N GLY A 16 14.70 4.48 -4.28
CA GLY A 16 14.29 4.75 -5.67
C GLY A 16 12.79 4.96 -5.88
N GLN A 17 11.99 5.05 -4.81
CA GLN A 17 10.56 5.35 -4.91
C GLN A 17 10.34 6.71 -5.59
N LYS A 18 9.61 6.70 -6.70
CA LYS A 18 9.23 7.90 -7.45
C LYS A 18 7.87 8.44 -7.03
N SER A 19 6.91 7.55 -6.84
CA SER A 19 5.54 7.93 -6.47
C SER A 19 4.83 6.81 -5.73
N VAL A 20 3.74 7.18 -5.05
CA VAL A 20 2.79 6.24 -4.46
C VAL A 20 1.38 6.61 -4.92
N TYR A 21 0.64 5.62 -5.41
CA TYR A 21 -0.77 5.72 -5.67
C TYR A 21 -1.55 5.01 -4.56
N LYS A 22 -2.46 5.72 -3.89
CA LYS A 22 -3.35 5.15 -2.87
C LYS A 22 -4.75 4.94 -3.45
N GLY A 23 -5.09 3.67 -3.69
CA GLY A 23 -6.43 3.26 -4.12
C GLY A 23 -7.33 2.89 -2.95
N LYS A 24 -8.58 2.50 -3.26
CA LYS A 24 -9.58 2.11 -2.25
C LYS A 24 -9.08 1.01 -1.30
N VAL A 25 -8.47 -0.05 -1.85
CA VAL A 25 -8.08 -1.27 -1.10
C VAL A 25 -6.63 -1.68 -1.29
N ARG A 26 -5.84 -0.85 -1.99
CA ARG A 26 -4.45 -1.17 -2.32
C ARG A 26 -3.64 0.08 -2.57
N GLU A 27 -2.35 -0.01 -2.28
CA GLU A 27 -1.37 1.04 -2.52
C GLU A 27 -0.30 0.52 -3.48
N VAL A 28 0.12 1.36 -4.41
CA VAL A 28 1.08 1.00 -5.45
C VAL A 28 2.23 1.98 -5.40
N TYR A 29 3.43 1.46 -5.17
CA TYR A 29 4.67 2.21 -5.14
C TYR A 29 5.42 2.00 -6.44
N ASN A 30 5.70 3.09 -7.15
CA ASN A 30 6.57 3.08 -8.31
C ASN A 30 8.02 3.27 -7.84
N ILE A 31 8.88 2.33 -8.19
CA ILE A 31 10.32 2.36 -7.98
C ILE A 31 10.98 2.49 -9.35
N ASN A 32 11.77 3.56 -9.53
CA ASN A 32 12.59 3.86 -10.73
C ASN A 32 11.89 3.70 -12.10
N ASP A 33 10.56 3.74 -12.17
CA ASP A 33 9.75 3.54 -13.38
C ASP A 33 9.88 2.15 -14.04
N ASP A 34 10.49 1.17 -13.35
CA ASP A 34 10.71 -0.20 -13.83
C ASP A 34 10.07 -1.27 -12.94
N LEU A 35 9.87 -0.98 -11.64
CA LEU A 35 9.29 -1.89 -10.67
C LEU A 35 8.11 -1.27 -9.93
N LEU A 36 7.00 -2.02 -9.86
CA LEU A 36 5.83 -1.68 -9.06
C LEU A 36 5.71 -2.62 -7.86
N VAL A 37 5.67 -2.05 -6.66
CA VAL A 37 5.33 -2.78 -5.43
C VAL A 37 3.88 -2.49 -5.08
N MET A 38 3.07 -3.54 -5.04
CA MET A 38 1.67 -3.44 -4.66
C MET A 38 1.46 -4.00 -3.26
N ILE A 39 0.79 -3.24 -2.41
CA ILE A 39 0.38 -3.67 -1.08
C ILE A 39 -1.14 -3.71 -1.04
N ALA A 40 -1.70 -4.90 -0.85
CA ALA A 40 -3.13 -5.06 -0.57
C ALA A 40 -3.37 -4.73 0.91
N THR A 41 -4.27 -3.79 1.17
CA THR A 41 -4.65 -3.41 2.53
C THR A 41 -5.89 -4.20 2.96
N ASP A 42 -6.17 -4.21 4.27
CA ASP A 42 -7.40 -4.79 4.80
C ASP A 42 -8.61 -3.86 4.65
N ARG A 43 -8.46 -2.75 3.89
CA ARG A 43 -9.59 -1.87 3.57
C ARG A 43 -10.57 -2.64 2.69
N LEU A 44 -11.84 -2.64 3.08
CA LEU A 44 -12.95 -3.15 2.29
C LEU A 44 -13.81 -1.97 1.82
N SER A 45 -14.24 -2.00 0.56
CA SER A 45 -15.19 -1.00 0.04
C SER A 45 -16.44 -1.69 -0.50
N ALA A 46 -17.61 -1.21 -0.08
CA ALA A 46 -18.90 -1.50 -0.67
C ALA A 46 -19.65 -0.16 -0.82
N PHE A 47 -20.32 0.02 -1.97
CA PHE A 47 -21.05 1.22 -2.41
C PHE A 47 -20.56 2.55 -1.84
#